data_AF-A0A5K7TYP8-F1
#
_entry.id   AF-A0A5K7TYP8-F1
#
_cell.length_a   1.000
_cell.length_b   1.000
_cell.length_c   1.000
_cell.angle_alpha   90.00
_cell.angle_beta   90.00
_cell.angle_gamma   90.00
#
_symmetry.space_group_name_H-M   'P 1'
#
loop_
_entity.id
_entity.type
_entity.pdbx_description
1 polymer ?
#
loop_
_entity_poly.entity_id
_entity_poly.type
_entity_poly.pdbx_seq_one_letter_code
_entity_poly.pdbx_strand_id
1 'polypeptide(L)'
;MPQRHVINASVSPKGSLETLSQREVQQLSEVGTGSLYTLFRQCALAILNTGAHVDNAKTILEAYKDFEVRIHQQDRGVRLELLNAPADAFVDGEMIASTREMLFSALRDIVYTESELASQRIDLESSQGITDYVFHLLRNARTLRPGVEPKMVVCWGGHSISTEEYQYTKKVGHELGLRKLDVCTGCGPGVMKGPMKGATIAHAKQRMHGSRYLGLTEPGIIAAEAPNPIVNELVILPDIEKRLEAFVRVGHGIIIFPGGAGTAEEFLYLLGILMHPDNHDLPFPVVLTGPRSAEPFLLQLHAFVGATLGEAAQRHYQIIIDDPAEVARHMVEGLKEVKQFRRERNDAFHFNWLLKIDEGFQHPFDPTHANMAELALRRELPPHELAANLRRAFSGIVAGNVKDKGIRLIEEHGPYQIRGDSAVLEPLGRLLQAFVDQHRMKLPGGAAYVPCYQVVT
;
A
#
# COMPACT_ATOMS: atom_id res chain seq x y z
N MET A 1 12.73 -26.75 12.69
CA MET A 1 12.97 -25.55 11.86
C MET A 1 14.46 -25.26 11.87
N PRO A 2 15.08 -24.86 10.74
CA PRO A 2 16.49 -24.46 10.76
C PRO A 2 16.68 -23.31 11.76
N GLN A 3 17.76 -23.35 12.53
CA GLN A 3 18.11 -22.34 13.52
C GLN A 3 18.34 -21.01 12.79
N ARG A 4 17.43 -20.05 12.98
CA ARG A 4 17.53 -18.72 12.35
C ARG A 4 18.58 -17.90 13.08
N HIS A 5 19.42 -17.20 12.32
CA HIS A 5 20.47 -16.36 12.87
C HIS A 5 19.85 -15.08 13.43
N VAL A 6 20.07 -14.81 14.70
CA VAL A 6 19.54 -13.63 15.41
C VAL A 6 20.67 -12.80 16.00
N ILE A 7 20.41 -11.52 16.24
CA ILE A 7 21.39 -10.59 16.81
C ILE A 7 20.71 -9.66 17.84
N ASN A 8 21.46 -9.34 18.90
CA ASN A 8 21.07 -8.29 19.84
C ASN A 8 21.79 -6.99 19.43
N ALA A 9 21.07 -5.87 19.40
CA ALA A 9 21.62 -4.61 18.94
C ALA A 9 21.04 -3.42 19.71
N SER A 10 21.79 -2.33 19.78
CA SER A 10 21.30 -1.05 20.24
C SER A 10 21.40 -0.03 19.12
N VAL A 11 20.27 0.58 18.77
CA VAL A 11 20.19 1.52 17.65
C VAL A 11 19.61 2.85 18.09
N SER A 12 20.23 3.93 17.63
CA SER A 12 19.79 5.32 17.84
C SER A 12 19.41 5.94 16.50
N PRO A 13 18.45 6.88 16.46
CA PRO A 13 18.03 7.51 15.22
C PRO A 13 19.18 8.29 14.59
N LYS A 14 19.15 8.45 13.26
CA LYS A 14 20.02 9.39 12.54
C LYS A 14 19.14 10.44 11.84
N GLY A 15 19.58 11.69 11.87
CA GLY A 15 18.88 12.82 11.25
C GLY A 15 17.74 13.38 12.11
N SER A 16 16.81 14.08 11.46
CA SER A 16 15.77 14.89 12.11
C SER A 16 14.54 14.08 12.54
N LEU A 17 14.67 12.78 12.83
CA LEU A 17 13.61 11.96 13.46
C LEU A 17 13.57 12.31 14.95
N GLU A 18 13.29 13.59 15.16
CA GLU A 18 13.54 14.42 16.33
C GLU A 18 12.70 13.98 17.52
N THR A 19 13.41 13.76 18.64
CA THR A 19 12.96 14.01 20.01
C THR A 19 11.48 13.80 20.27
N LEU A 20 11.08 12.54 20.53
CA LEU A 20 9.83 12.29 21.26
C LEU A 20 9.89 13.01 22.60
N SER A 21 8.78 13.65 22.99
CA SER A 21 8.61 14.23 24.31
C SER A 21 8.63 13.14 25.39
N GLN A 22 8.90 13.52 26.64
CA GLN A 22 8.82 12.60 27.78
C GLN A 22 7.45 11.92 27.86
N ARG A 23 6.37 12.63 27.52
CA ARG A 23 5.00 12.08 27.54
C ARG A 23 4.78 11.03 26.46
N GLU A 24 5.26 11.25 25.23
CA GLU A 24 5.16 10.28 24.14
C GLU A 24 5.97 9.01 24.43
N VAL A 25 7.16 9.14 25.03
CA VAL A 25 7.96 7.99 25.46
C VAL A 25 7.35 7.28 26.67
N GLN A 26 6.71 8.00 27.58
CA GLN A 26 6.00 7.41 28.72
C GLN A 26 4.74 6.65 28.26
N GLN A 27 3.98 7.19 27.31
CA GLN A 27 2.88 6.48 26.63
C GLN A 27 3.36 5.19 25.94
N LEU A 28 4.62 5.13 25.49
CA LEU A 28 5.20 3.90 24.94
C LEU A 28 5.71 2.92 26.01
N SER A 29 6.26 3.43 27.12
CA SER A 29 6.94 2.61 28.15
C SER A 29 6.01 2.12 29.26
N GLU A 30 4.97 2.88 29.65
CA GLU A 30 3.87 2.39 30.50
C GLU A 30 3.04 1.29 29.81
N VAL A 31 3.14 1.22 28.48
CA VAL A 31 2.45 0.27 27.60
C VAL A 31 3.34 -0.93 27.27
N GLY A 32 4.43 -1.18 28.02
CA GLY A 32 5.27 -2.39 27.91
C GLY A 32 4.51 -3.74 28.06
N THR A 33 3.20 -3.70 28.31
CA THR A 33 2.27 -4.83 28.31
C THR A 33 0.96 -4.60 27.53
N GLY A 34 0.81 -3.49 26.78
CA GLY A 34 -0.43 -3.13 26.08
C GLY A 34 -0.39 -3.25 24.55
N SER A 35 -1.51 -2.89 23.91
CA SER A 35 -1.75 -3.07 22.46
C SER A 35 -0.75 -2.32 21.58
N LEU A 36 -0.34 -1.10 21.96
CA LEU A 36 0.57 -0.26 21.19
C LEU A 36 2.00 -0.85 21.09
N TYR A 37 2.50 -1.42 22.20
CA TYR A 37 3.78 -2.12 22.19
C TYR A 37 3.76 -3.31 21.25
N THR A 38 2.68 -4.10 21.31
CA THR A 38 2.50 -5.26 20.42
C THR A 38 2.50 -4.83 18.97
N LEU A 39 1.80 -3.73 18.65
CA LEU A 39 1.74 -3.15 17.31
C LEU A 39 3.12 -2.71 16.82
N PHE A 40 3.87 -1.95 17.63
CA PHE A 40 5.20 -1.50 17.28
C PHE A 40 6.18 -2.66 17.12
N ARG A 41 6.14 -3.65 18.02
CA ARG A 41 6.94 -4.88 17.92
C ARG A 41 6.68 -5.61 16.60
N GLN A 42 5.42 -5.76 16.20
CA GLN A 42 5.05 -6.40 14.92
C GLN A 42 5.59 -5.62 13.72
N CYS A 43 5.43 -4.29 13.71
CA CYS A 43 5.94 -3.44 12.62
C CYS A 43 7.48 -3.46 12.55
N ALA A 44 8.15 -3.39 13.71
CA ALA A 44 9.61 -3.48 13.80
C ALA A 44 10.12 -4.82 13.28
N LEU A 45 9.48 -5.93 13.66
CA LEU A 45 9.83 -7.26 13.17
C LEU A 45 9.66 -7.38 11.65
N ALA A 46 8.57 -6.83 11.11
CA ALA A 46 8.34 -6.80 9.67
C ALA A 46 9.45 -6.04 8.91
N ILE A 47 9.82 -4.86 9.40
CA ILE A 47 10.90 -4.02 8.84
C ILE A 47 12.27 -4.71 8.92
N LEU A 48 12.52 -5.49 9.97
CA LEU A 48 13.77 -6.24 10.12
C LEU A 48 13.82 -7.50 9.24
N ASN A 49 12.68 -8.02 8.80
CA ASN A 49 12.57 -9.30 8.09
C ASN A 49 12.46 -9.16 6.55
N THR A 50 13.09 -8.14 5.97
CA THR A 50 12.91 -7.74 4.56
C THR A 50 13.57 -8.66 3.53
N GLY A 51 14.41 -9.61 3.98
CA GLY A 51 15.05 -10.64 3.15
C GLY A 51 14.27 -11.94 3.03
N ALA A 52 13.22 -12.15 3.85
CA ALA A 52 12.50 -13.42 3.88
C ALA A 52 11.51 -13.53 2.71
N HIS A 53 11.56 -14.66 1.99
CA HIS A 53 10.55 -15.04 0.99
C HIS A 53 9.30 -15.63 1.66
N VAL A 54 8.63 -14.85 2.51
CA VAL A 54 7.42 -15.25 3.24
C VAL A 54 6.36 -14.17 3.08
N ASP A 55 5.18 -14.54 2.59
CA ASP A 55 4.00 -13.68 2.36
C ASP A 55 2.91 -13.85 3.43
N ASN A 56 3.21 -14.59 4.50
CA ASN A 56 2.26 -14.91 5.56
C ASN A 56 2.70 -14.29 6.90
N ALA A 57 1.90 -13.35 7.41
CA ALA A 57 2.16 -12.66 8.67
C ALA A 57 2.25 -13.61 9.87
N LYS A 58 1.34 -14.60 9.97
CA LYS A 58 1.32 -15.60 11.05
C LYS A 58 2.64 -16.40 11.09
N THR A 59 3.15 -16.83 9.93
CA THR A 59 4.42 -17.56 9.84
C THR A 59 5.63 -16.75 10.30
N ILE A 60 5.67 -15.44 10.01
CA ILE A 60 6.78 -14.57 10.43
C ILE A 60 6.76 -14.36 11.94
N LEU A 61 5.58 -14.03 12.49
CA LEU A 61 5.39 -13.81 13.93
C LEU A 61 5.72 -15.07 14.75
N GLU A 62 5.29 -16.24 14.28
CA GLU A 62 5.59 -17.52 14.93
C GLU A 62 7.06 -17.92 14.87
N ALA A 63 7.80 -17.45 13.87
CA ALA A 63 9.19 -17.80 13.71
C ALA A 63 10.15 -16.91 14.52
N TYR A 64 9.69 -15.75 14.99
CA TYR A 64 10.45 -14.83 15.85
C TYR A 64 9.65 -14.51 17.12
N LYS A 65 9.23 -15.56 17.83
CA LYS A 65 8.50 -15.43 19.12
C LYS A 65 9.31 -14.71 20.18
N ASP A 66 10.62 -14.96 20.21
CA ASP A 66 11.54 -14.39 21.21
C ASP A 66 12.11 -13.02 20.82
N PHE A 67 11.70 -12.45 19.67
CA PHE A 67 12.08 -11.09 19.30
C PHE A 67 11.45 -10.09 20.25
N GLU A 68 12.23 -9.15 20.77
CA GLU A 68 11.74 -8.05 21.60
C GLU A 68 12.39 -6.73 21.19
N VAL A 69 11.66 -5.63 21.34
CA VAL A 69 12.17 -4.27 21.11
C VAL A 69 11.88 -3.43 22.34
N ARG A 70 12.91 -2.92 23.01
CA ARG A 70 12.77 -2.04 24.16
C ARG A 70 13.09 -0.61 23.76
N ILE A 71 12.25 0.31 24.18
CA ILE A 71 12.39 1.73 23.91
C ILE A 71 13.01 2.38 25.14
N HIS A 72 14.21 2.89 24.99
CA HIS A 72 14.97 3.57 26.04
C HIS A 72 15.01 5.06 25.78
N GLN A 73 14.66 5.85 26.80
CA GLN A 73 14.83 7.29 26.76
C GLN A 73 16.27 7.67 27.16
N GLN A 74 16.84 8.64 26.45
CA GLN A 74 18.13 9.24 26.77
C GLN A 74 18.04 10.76 26.61
N ASP A 75 18.97 11.51 27.23
CA ASP A 75 19.01 12.98 27.15
C ASP A 75 19.06 13.51 25.70
N ARG A 76 19.59 12.69 24.78
CA ARG A 76 19.75 13.02 23.35
C ARG A 76 18.65 12.44 22.46
N GLY A 77 17.58 11.88 23.04
CA GLY A 77 16.43 11.33 22.31
C GLY A 77 16.14 9.88 22.64
N VAL A 78 15.64 9.14 21.66
CA VAL A 78 15.19 7.75 21.82
C VAL A 78 16.26 6.78 21.37
N ARG A 79 16.38 5.63 22.05
CA ARG A 79 17.21 4.50 21.65
C ARG A 79 16.37 3.23 21.66
N LEU A 80 16.53 2.39 20.65
CA LEU A 80 15.90 1.07 20.60
C LEU A 80 16.94 0.02 20.96
N GLU A 81 16.61 -0.85 21.91
CA GLU A 81 17.34 -2.08 22.18
C GLU A 81 16.55 -3.23 21.55
N LEU A 82 17.19 -3.94 20.63
CA LEU A 82 16.62 -5.06 19.88
C LEU A 82 17.20 -6.35 20.45
N LEU A 83 16.33 -7.28 20.83
CA LEU A 83 16.71 -8.60 21.33
C LEU A 83 16.21 -9.66 20.34
N ASN A 84 17.09 -10.59 19.98
CA ASN A 84 16.82 -11.67 19.02
C ASN A 84 16.28 -11.15 17.66
N ALA A 85 16.83 -10.03 17.17
CA ALA A 85 16.42 -9.45 15.89
C ALA A 85 16.87 -10.33 14.71
N PRO A 86 16.11 -10.37 13.60
CA PRO A 86 16.56 -10.99 12.35
C PRO A 86 17.93 -10.46 11.91
N ALA A 87 18.91 -11.35 11.73
CA ALA A 87 20.27 -10.93 11.40
C ALA A 87 20.42 -10.37 9.97
N ASP A 88 19.50 -10.68 9.06
CA ASP A 88 19.49 -10.17 7.68
C ASP A 88 19.34 -8.63 7.59
N ALA A 89 18.91 -7.99 8.68
CA ALA A 89 18.86 -6.53 8.80
C ALA A 89 20.23 -5.87 9.04
N PHE A 90 21.29 -6.68 9.18
CA PHE A 90 22.64 -6.24 9.55
C PHE A 90 23.67 -6.70 8.51
N VAL A 91 24.69 -5.87 8.30
CA VAL A 91 25.86 -6.17 7.47
C VAL A 91 27.09 -5.97 8.35
N ASP A 92 27.86 -7.05 8.56
CA ASP A 92 29.05 -7.05 9.43
C ASP A 92 28.77 -6.52 10.86
N GLY A 93 27.57 -6.83 11.39
CA GLY A 93 27.11 -6.40 12.71
C GLY A 93 26.51 -4.99 12.76
N GLU A 94 26.57 -4.23 11.67
CA GLU A 94 26.00 -2.89 11.56
C GLU A 94 24.64 -2.92 10.86
N MET A 95 23.63 -2.28 11.46
CA MET A 95 22.29 -2.23 10.87
C MET A 95 22.29 -1.44 9.56
N ILE A 96 21.60 -1.97 8.55
CA ILE A 96 21.37 -1.28 7.27
C ILE A 96 20.72 0.09 7.54
N ALA A 97 21.27 1.14 6.96
CA ALA A 97 20.89 2.52 7.28
C ALA A 97 19.40 2.80 7.03
N SER A 98 18.84 2.33 5.91
CA SER A 98 17.42 2.50 5.58
C SER A 98 16.51 1.69 6.51
N THR A 99 16.91 0.48 6.89
CA THR A 99 16.18 -0.31 7.90
C THR A 99 16.08 0.45 9.23
N ARG A 100 17.19 1.07 9.67
CA ARG A 100 17.18 1.93 10.86
C ARG A 100 16.21 3.11 10.70
N GLU A 101 16.26 3.83 9.59
CA GLU A 101 15.37 4.98 9.32
C GLU A 101 13.89 4.55 9.31
N MET A 102 13.58 3.40 8.73
CA MET A 102 12.23 2.83 8.71
C MET A 102 11.74 2.44 10.11
N LEU A 103 12.59 1.87 10.98
CA LEU A 103 12.22 1.57 12.37
C LEU A 103 11.77 2.82 13.14
N PHE A 104 12.48 3.93 12.96
CA PHE A 104 12.13 5.19 13.61
C PHE A 104 10.95 5.90 12.92
N SER A 105 10.73 5.67 11.63
CA SER A 105 9.50 6.10 10.95
C SER A 105 8.28 5.36 11.50
N ALA A 106 8.39 4.04 11.70
CA ALA A 106 7.34 3.23 12.32
C ALA A 106 7.03 3.69 13.75
N LEU A 107 8.06 3.98 14.55
CA LEU A 107 7.90 4.51 15.90
C LEU A 107 7.16 5.85 15.87
N ARG A 108 7.61 6.79 15.03
CA ARG A 108 7.00 8.12 14.86
C ARG A 108 5.51 7.99 14.53
N ASP A 109 5.18 7.18 13.53
CA ASP A 109 3.82 7.09 13.00
C ASP A 109 2.86 6.42 13.99
N ILE A 110 3.29 5.36 14.66
CA ILE A 110 2.48 4.64 15.65
C ILE A 110 2.17 5.53 16.87
N VAL A 111 3.18 6.24 17.38
CA VAL A 111 3.01 7.19 18.50
C VAL A 111 2.07 8.33 18.12
N TYR A 112 2.30 8.93 16.96
CA TYR A 112 1.51 10.08 16.51
C TYR A 112 0.06 9.69 16.26
N THR A 113 -0.17 8.53 15.63
CA THR A 113 -1.51 7.97 15.38
C THR A 113 -2.29 7.82 16.68
N GLU A 114 -1.70 7.20 17.70
CA GLU A 114 -2.35 6.99 19.00
C GLU A 114 -2.64 8.32 19.72
N SER A 115 -1.68 9.25 19.68
CA SER A 115 -1.82 10.57 20.31
C SER A 115 -2.96 11.39 19.67
N GLU A 116 -3.07 11.35 18.34
CA GLU A 116 -4.14 12.04 17.60
C GLU A 116 -5.50 11.37 17.81
N LEU A 117 -5.57 10.03 17.91
CA LEU A 117 -6.83 9.33 18.22
C LEU A 117 -7.35 9.68 19.62
N ALA A 118 -6.44 9.93 20.57
CA ALA A 118 -6.81 10.41 21.90
C ALA A 118 -7.19 11.90 21.94
N SER A 119 -6.99 12.64 20.84
CA SER A 119 -7.26 14.07 20.74
C SER A 119 -8.70 14.34 20.32
N GLN A 120 -9.37 15.28 20.99
CA GLN A 120 -10.72 15.74 20.64
C GLN A 120 -10.79 16.52 19.31
N ARG A 121 -9.66 16.71 18.62
CA ARG A 121 -9.57 17.48 17.37
C ARG A 121 -9.80 16.65 16.12
N ILE A 122 -9.79 15.32 16.23
CA ILE A 122 -10.00 14.42 15.11
C ILE A 122 -11.47 14.02 15.06
N ASP A 123 -12.07 14.15 13.88
CA ASP A 123 -13.40 13.65 13.56
C ASP A 123 -13.25 12.49 12.58
N LEU A 124 -13.57 11.27 13.01
CA LEU A 124 -13.55 10.07 12.15
C LEU A 124 -14.94 9.66 11.67
N GLU A 125 -15.97 10.42 12.06
CA GLU A 125 -17.36 10.16 11.67
C GLU A 125 -17.73 10.90 10.39
N SER A 126 -17.04 12.00 10.05
CA SER A 126 -17.25 12.71 8.78
C SER A 126 -16.16 12.48 7.74
N SER A 127 -16.54 12.48 6.46
CA SER A 127 -15.62 12.41 5.31
C SER A 127 -14.47 13.43 5.36
N GLN A 128 -14.79 14.69 5.73
CA GLN A 128 -13.81 15.76 5.81
C GLN A 128 -12.83 15.51 6.96
N GLY A 129 -13.33 15.11 8.13
CA GLY A 129 -12.49 14.82 9.29
C GLY A 129 -11.52 13.66 9.03
N ILE A 130 -11.96 12.60 8.34
CA ILE A 130 -11.09 11.50 7.92
C ILE A 130 -9.98 12.00 6.97
N THR A 131 -10.34 12.86 6.01
CA THR A 131 -9.38 13.46 5.07
C THR A 131 -8.33 14.30 5.81
N ASP A 132 -8.77 15.15 6.75
CA ASP A 132 -7.90 16.00 7.57
C ASP A 132 -6.96 15.15 8.43
N TYR A 133 -7.45 14.04 8.97
CA TYR A 133 -6.64 13.08 9.70
C TYR A 133 -5.54 12.47 8.83
N VAL A 134 -5.86 11.99 7.62
CA VAL A 134 -4.86 11.48 6.66
C VAL A 134 -3.82 12.56 6.33
N PHE A 135 -4.26 13.81 6.12
CA PHE A 135 -3.36 14.93 5.89
C PHE A 135 -2.43 15.19 7.09
N HIS A 136 -2.94 15.14 8.33
CA HIS A 136 -2.13 15.31 9.54
C HIS A 136 -1.07 14.21 9.70
N LEU A 137 -1.42 12.95 9.45
CA LEU A 137 -0.48 11.83 9.48
C LEU A 137 0.66 12.05 8.46
N LEU A 138 0.32 12.38 7.21
CA LEU A 138 1.32 12.62 6.15
C LEU A 138 2.17 13.88 6.40
N ARG A 139 1.58 14.92 7.00
CA ARG A 139 2.30 16.13 7.40
C ARG A 139 3.30 15.82 8.51
N ASN A 140 2.90 15.08 9.54
CA ASN A 140 3.79 14.64 10.62
C ASN A 140 4.94 13.78 10.09
N ALA A 141 4.65 12.93 9.10
CA ALA A 141 5.66 12.14 8.42
C ALA A 141 6.62 12.94 7.51
N ARG A 142 6.41 14.26 7.39
CA ARG A 142 7.17 15.19 6.53
C ARG A 142 7.13 14.79 5.04
N THR A 143 6.08 14.09 4.63
CA THR A 143 5.84 13.65 3.25
C THR A 143 5.28 14.78 2.38
N LEU A 144 4.58 15.74 2.99
CA LEU A 144 3.97 16.86 2.29
C LEU A 144 4.99 18.01 2.16
N ARG A 145 5.45 18.27 0.93
CA ARG A 145 6.48 19.29 0.64
C ARG A 145 5.87 20.47 -0.14
N PRO A 146 5.59 21.62 0.51
CA PRO A 146 5.10 22.81 -0.16
C PRO A 146 6.04 23.32 -1.25
N GLY A 147 5.48 23.90 -2.32
CA GLY A 147 6.25 24.49 -3.42
C GLY A 147 6.91 23.52 -4.40
N VAL A 148 6.84 22.21 -4.15
CA VAL A 148 7.32 21.18 -5.09
C VAL A 148 6.23 20.93 -6.15
N GLU A 149 6.59 21.06 -7.42
CA GLU A 149 5.68 20.76 -8.54
C GLU A 149 5.32 19.26 -8.61
N PRO A 150 4.16 18.90 -9.20
CA PRO A 150 3.73 17.52 -9.38
C PRO A 150 4.79 16.61 -9.99
N LYS A 151 5.23 15.59 -9.23
CA LYS A 151 6.21 14.60 -9.69
C LYS A 151 6.13 13.23 -9.01
N MET A 152 5.18 13.01 -8.11
CA MET A 152 4.99 11.73 -7.42
C MET A 152 4.09 10.82 -8.25
N VAL A 153 4.62 9.69 -8.72
CA VAL A 153 3.87 8.66 -9.44
C VAL A 153 3.68 7.45 -8.53
N VAL A 154 2.44 7.04 -8.31
CA VAL A 154 2.12 5.83 -7.55
C VAL A 154 2.22 4.62 -8.47
N CYS A 155 2.89 3.57 -8.03
CA CYS A 155 2.98 2.30 -8.75
C CYS A 155 2.33 1.18 -7.92
N TRP A 156 1.26 0.61 -8.46
CA TRP A 156 0.52 -0.51 -7.88
C TRP A 156 0.70 -1.78 -8.71
N GLY A 157 0.62 -2.94 -8.07
CA GLY A 157 0.76 -4.23 -8.73
C GLY A 157 1.12 -5.35 -7.76
N GLY A 158 1.29 -6.56 -8.29
CA GLY A 158 1.42 -7.76 -7.45
C GLY A 158 2.68 -7.82 -6.59
N HIS A 159 2.54 -8.35 -5.38
CA HIS A 159 3.66 -8.79 -4.55
C HIS A 159 4.33 -10.07 -5.14
N SER A 160 3.52 -10.93 -5.77
CA SER A 160 3.92 -12.15 -6.47
C SER A 160 3.77 -11.96 -7.99
N ILE A 161 4.90 -11.86 -8.70
CA ILE A 161 4.95 -11.61 -10.15
C ILE A 161 6.08 -12.42 -10.79
N SER A 162 5.97 -12.65 -12.10
CA SER A 162 7.01 -13.36 -12.85
C SER A 162 8.31 -12.55 -12.92
N THR A 163 9.42 -13.23 -13.27
CA THR A 163 10.69 -12.51 -13.48
C THR A 163 10.56 -11.50 -14.61
N GLU A 164 9.86 -11.82 -15.69
CA GLU A 164 9.64 -10.91 -16.82
C GLU A 164 8.87 -9.65 -16.41
N GLU A 165 7.76 -9.82 -15.69
CA GLU A 165 6.98 -8.71 -15.12
C GLU A 165 7.84 -7.84 -14.19
N TYR A 166 8.66 -8.47 -13.34
CA TYR A 166 9.57 -7.73 -12.45
C TYR A 166 10.65 -6.96 -13.22
N GLN A 167 11.21 -7.51 -14.31
CA GLN A 167 12.13 -6.76 -15.17
C GLN A 167 11.43 -5.59 -15.86
N TYR A 168 10.20 -5.78 -16.32
CA TYR A 168 9.40 -4.73 -16.95
C TYR A 168 9.13 -3.56 -15.98
N THR A 169 8.74 -3.85 -14.74
CA THR A 169 8.49 -2.79 -13.73
C THR A 169 9.76 -1.97 -13.43
N LYS A 170 10.94 -2.60 -13.41
CA LYS A 170 12.23 -1.89 -13.31
C LYS A 170 12.50 -1.01 -14.53
N LYS A 171 12.17 -1.46 -15.75
CA LYS A 171 12.32 -0.64 -16.97
C LYS A 171 11.41 0.58 -16.91
N VAL A 172 10.14 0.42 -16.51
CA VAL A 172 9.23 1.57 -16.32
C VAL A 172 9.77 2.52 -15.27
N GLY A 173 10.19 2.02 -14.10
CA GLY A 173 10.82 2.84 -13.07
C GLY A 173 12.06 3.60 -13.55
N HIS A 174 12.89 2.96 -14.40
CA HIS A 174 14.04 3.61 -15.02
C HIS A 174 13.61 4.77 -15.93
N GLU A 175 12.58 4.58 -16.76
CA GLU A 175 12.04 5.62 -17.63
C GLU A 175 11.39 6.78 -16.84
N LEU A 176 10.72 6.49 -15.73
CA LEU A 176 10.21 7.51 -14.80
C LEU A 176 11.36 8.35 -14.20
N GLY A 177 12.41 7.68 -13.72
CA GLY A 177 13.55 8.37 -13.12
C GLY A 177 14.35 9.19 -14.14
N LEU A 178 14.41 8.78 -15.42
CA LEU A 178 15.03 9.59 -16.48
C LEU A 178 14.29 10.91 -16.71
N ARG A 179 13.00 10.96 -16.38
CA ARG A 179 12.13 12.13 -16.44
C ARG A 179 11.99 12.86 -15.10
N LYS A 180 12.83 12.52 -14.12
CA LYS A 180 12.90 13.15 -12.80
C LYS A 180 11.64 12.99 -11.95
N LEU A 181 10.87 11.93 -12.21
CA LEU A 181 9.69 11.57 -11.43
C LEU A 181 10.08 10.76 -10.20
N ASP A 182 9.42 11.03 -9.07
CA ASP A 182 9.52 10.27 -7.82
C ASP A 182 8.52 9.11 -7.82
N VAL A 183 8.74 8.10 -6.96
CA VAL A 183 7.96 6.87 -6.95
C VAL A 183 7.33 6.64 -5.58
N CYS A 184 6.03 6.37 -5.56
CA CYS A 184 5.27 5.92 -4.39
C CYS A 184 4.75 4.48 -4.60
N THR A 185 4.80 3.63 -3.57
CA THR A 185 4.30 2.24 -3.64
C THR A 185 3.77 1.77 -2.28
N GLY A 186 3.22 0.55 -2.24
CA GLY A 186 2.88 -0.20 -1.02
C GLY A 186 4.07 -0.80 -0.24
N CYS A 187 5.32 -0.44 -0.57
CA CYS A 187 6.57 -0.86 0.08
C CYS A 187 7.02 -2.33 -0.10
N GLY A 188 6.12 -3.27 -0.38
CA GLY A 188 6.39 -4.70 -0.40
C GLY A 188 7.33 -5.21 -1.54
N PRO A 189 7.32 -6.52 -1.82
CA PRO A 189 8.10 -7.12 -2.91
C PRO A 189 7.45 -6.90 -4.29
N GLY A 190 7.96 -7.58 -5.32
CA GLY A 190 7.39 -7.52 -6.66
C GLY A 190 7.34 -6.10 -7.24
N VAL A 191 6.15 -5.68 -7.67
CA VAL A 191 5.92 -4.35 -8.26
C VAL A 191 6.17 -3.23 -7.26
N MET A 192 6.00 -3.46 -5.96
CA MET A 192 6.26 -2.42 -4.95
C MET A 192 7.76 -2.14 -4.73
N LYS A 193 8.64 -2.93 -5.37
CA LYS A 193 10.12 -2.79 -5.31
C LYS A 193 10.76 -2.47 -6.66
N GLY A 194 10.27 -3.06 -7.74
CA GLY A 194 10.87 -2.96 -9.08
C GLY A 194 11.03 -1.52 -9.59
N PRO A 195 9.96 -0.70 -9.65
CA PRO A 195 10.02 0.67 -10.14
C PRO A 195 11.03 1.53 -9.38
N MET A 196 11.10 1.43 -8.05
CA MET A 196 12.08 2.18 -7.25
C MET A 196 13.53 1.80 -7.58
N LYS A 197 13.81 0.50 -7.80
CA LYS A 197 15.15 0.05 -8.26
C LYS A 197 15.51 0.64 -9.62
N GLY A 198 14.57 0.65 -10.56
CA GLY A 198 14.76 1.28 -11.87
C GLY A 198 15.05 2.79 -11.75
N ALA A 199 14.19 3.48 -11.00
CA ALA A 199 14.27 4.92 -10.78
C ALA A 199 15.59 5.33 -10.13
N THR A 200 16.11 4.53 -9.18
CA THR A 200 17.39 4.80 -8.51
C THR A 200 18.55 4.91 -9.48
N ILE A 201 18.65 4.00 -10.44
CA ILE A 201 19.70 4.04 -11.47
C ILE A 201 19.51 5.25 -12.39
N ALA A 202 18.28 5.58 -12.74
CA ALA A 202 17.99 6.69 -13.64
C ALA A 202 18.19 8.06 -12.99
N HIS A 203 17.75 8.24 -11.74
CA HIS A 203 18.00 9.46 -10.96
C HIS A 203 19.50 9.72 -10.80
N ALA A 204 20.31 8.68 -10.58
CA ALA A 204 21.76 8.80 -10.56
C ALA A 204 22.32 9.27 -11.92
N LYS A 205 21.81 8.75 -13.05
CA LYS A 205 22.16 9.24 -14.40
C LYS A 205 21.77 10.70 -14.60
N GLN A 206 20.62 11.12 -14.06
CA GLN A 206 20.11 12.50 -14.11
C GLN A 206 20.75 13.43 -13.06
N ARG A 207 21.72 12.95 -12.28
CA ARG A 207 22.39 13.69 -11.19
C ARG A 207 21.39 14.28 -10.18
N MET A 208 20.30 13.55 -9.93
CA MET A 208 19.32 13.94 -8.93
C MET A 208 19.81 13.56 -7.53
N HIS A 209 19.64 14.49 -6.60
CA HIS A 209 19.81 14.28 -5.18
C HIS A 209 18.46 14.47 -4.48
N GLY A 210 18.20 13.71 -3.41
CA GLY A 210 16.95 13.83 -2.65
C GLY A 210 15.71 13.29 -3.38
N SER A 211 15.90 12.32 -4.29
CA SER A 211 14.81 11.54 -4.88
C SER A 211 13.94 10.89 -3.82
N ARG A 212 12.64 10.81 -4.06
CA ARG A 212 11.68 10.28 -3.09
C ARG A 212 11.20 8.89 -3.51
N TYR A 213 11.36 7.94 -2.60
CA TYR A 213 10.82 6.60 -2.66
C TYR A 213 9.88 6.43 -1.48
N LEU A 214 8.64 6.86 -1.70
CA LEU A 214 7.60 6.89 -0.68
C LEU A 214 6.97 5.50 -0.57
N GLY A 215 7.09 4.90 0.59
CA GLY A 215 6.38 3.70 0.97
C GLY A 215 5.21 4.03 1.87
N LEU A 216 4.00 3.65 1.48
CA LEU A 216 2.80 3.71 2.33
C LEU A 216 2.38 2.28 2.71
N THR A 217 2.24 2.02 4.00
CA THR A 217 1.80 0.72 4.53
C THR A 217 0.82 0.92 5.68
N GLU A 218 0.25 -0.17 6.19
CA GLU A 218 -0.57 -0.19 7.41
C GLU A 218 -0.26 -1.45 8.23
N PRO A 219 -0.57 -1.49 9.54
CA PRO A 219 -0.15 -2.59 10.41
C PRO A 219 -0.66 -3.98 10.02
N GLY A 220 -1.86 -4.07 9.45
CA GLY A 220 -2.47 -5.33 9.03
C GLY A 220 -1.75 -6.02 7.87
N ILE A 221 -1.00 -5.29 7.05
CA ILE A 221 -0.34 -5.80 5.84
C ILE A 221 1.19 -5.73 5.91
N ILE A 222 1.77 -4.86 6.74
CA ILE A 222 3.23 -4.64 6.79
C ILE A 222 4.03 -5.94 7.01
N ALA A 223 3.47 -6.90 7.77
CA ALA A 223 4.12 -8.19 8.01
C ALA A 223 4.16 -9.08 6.76
N ALA A 224 3.11 -9.04 5.93
CA ALA A 224 3.05 -9.82 4.67
C ALA A 224 3.81 -9.12 3.53
N GLU A 225 3.80 -7.78 3.51
CA GLU A 225 4.40 -6.95 2.47
C GLU A 225 5.46 -6.01 3.07
N ALA A 226 6.50 -6.61 3.66
CA ALA A 226 7.55 -5.89 4.38
C ALA A 226 8.22 -4.78 3.54
N PRO A 227 8.43 -3.57 4.12
CA PRO A 227 9.02 -2.45 3.40
C PRO A 227 10.42 -2.73 2.88
N ASN A 228 10.61 -2.70 1.57
CA ASN A 228 11.90 -3.00 0.98
C ASN A 228 12.95 -1.89 1.26
N PRO A 229 14.24 -2.21 1.49
CA PRO A 229 15.24 -1.23 1.95
C PRO A 229 15.58 -0.07 1.01
N ILE A 230 14.98 0.02 -0.18
CA ILE A 230 15.14 1.18 -1.06
C ILE A 230 14.20 2.33 -0.69
N VAL A 231 13.12 2.03 0.04
CA VAL A 231 12.20 3.02 0.59
C VAL A 231 12.99 3.96 1.49
N ASN A 232 12.87 5.27 1.23
CA ASN A 232 13.56 6.31 1.99
C ASN A 232 12.61 7.27 2.71
N GLU A 233 11.30 7.15 2.44
CA GLU A 233 10.23 7.77 3.20
C GLU A 233 9.19 6.69 3.48
N LEU A 234 9.12 6.19 4.71
CA LEU A 234 8.09 5.25 5.14
C LEU A 234 7.00 5.99 5.91
N VAL A 235 5.73 5.67 5.62
CA VAL A 235 4.57 6.10 6.41
C VAL A 235 3.72 4.88 6.75
N ILE A 236 3.43 4.69 8.03
CA ILE A 236 2.47 3.68 8.52
C ILE A 236 1.14 4.38 8.81
N LEU A 237 0.13 4.09 8.00
CA LEU A 237 -1.24 4.57 8.19
C LEU A 237 -2.01 3.59 9.09
N PRO A 238 -3.06 4.03 9.81
CA PRO A 238 -3.72 3.16 10.79
C PRO A 238 -4.54 2.02 10.19
N ASP A 239 -5.03 2.16 8.95
CA ASP A 239 -5.81 1.13 8.26
C ASP A 239 -5.66 1.20 6.72
N ILE A 240 -6.28 0.24 6.03
CA ILE A 240 -6.23 0.11 4.58
C ILE A 240 -6.87 1.30 3.88
N GLU A 241 -8.03 1.76 4.35
CA GLU A 241 -8.77 2.84 3.71
C GLU A 241 -8.00 4.16 3.78
N LYS A 242 -7.38 4.48 4.91
CA LYS A 242 -6.51 5.67 5.04
C LYS A 242 -5.22 5.53 4.25
N ARG A 243 -4.69 4.32 4.08
CA ARG A 243 -3.59 4.03 3.13
C ARG A 243 -4.03 4.29 1.69
N LEU A 244 -5.21 3.83 1.28
CA LEU A 244 -5.78 4.03 -0.06
C LEU A 244 -6.04 5.52 -0.34
N GLU A 245 -6.61 6.24 0.63
CA GLU A 245 -6.80 7.68 0.52
C GLU A 245 -5.46 8.41 0.41
N ALA A 246 -4.47 8.06 1.24
CA ALA A 246 -3.14 8.65 1.16
C ALA A 246 -2.52 8.50 -0.24
N PHE A 247 -2.65 7.34 -0.90
CA PHE A 247 -2.16 7.16 -2.28
C PHE A 247 -2.78 8.15 -3.26
N VAL A 248 -4.11 8.27 -3.30
CA VAL A 248 -4.80 9.11 -4.29
C VAL A 248 -4.68 10.60 -3.98
N ARG A 249 -4.41 10.98 -2.73
CA ARG A 249 -4.16 12.36 -2.32
C ARG A 249 -2.74 12.83 -2.65
N VAL A 250 -1.72 11.99 -2.47
CA VAL A 250 -0.30 12.35 -2.74
C VAL A 250 0.16 12.02 -4.17
N GLY A 251 -0.50 11.07 -4.82
CA GLY A 251 -0.25 10.67 -6.19
C GLY A 251 -0.72 11.73 -7.17
N HIS A 252 0.15 12.08 -8.13
CA HIS A 252 -0.23 12.94 -9.26
C HIS A 252 -0.57 12.13 -10.50
N GLY A 253 -0.28 10.83 -10.49
CA GLY A 253 -0.57 9.87 -11.54
C GLY A 253 -0.31 8.48 -11.01
N ILE A 254 -1.01 7.49 -11.58
CA ILE A 254 -0.96 6.11 -11.11
C ILE A 254 -0.64 5.17 -12.27
N ILE A 255 0.33 4.30 -12.05
CA ILE A 255 0.65 3.18 -12.93
C ILE A 255 0.25 1.89 -12.24
N ILE A 256 -0.55 1.07 -12.92
CA ILE A 256 -1.05 -0.20 -12.43
C ILE A 256 -0.44 -1.32 -13.29
N PHE A 257 0.37 -2.15 -12.65
CA PHE A 257 0.96 -3.35 -13.25
C PHE A 257 0.10 -4.59 -12.94
N PRO A 258 0.35 -5.74 -13.59
CA PRO A 258 -0.29 -6.99 -13.23
C PRO A 258 -0.15 -7.33 -11.75
N GLY A 259 -1.22 -7.85 -11.16
CA GLY A 259 -1.30 -8.14 -9.73
C GLY A 259 -2.48 -9.03 -9.37
N GLY A 260 -2.63 -9.31 -8.07
CA GLY A 260 -3.71 -10.15 -7.53
C GLY A 260 -4.84 -9.32 -6.91
N ALA A 261 -5.46 -9.89 -5.88
CA ALA A 261 -6.61 -9.28 -5.19
C ALA A 261 -6.34 -7.86 -4.65
N GLY A 262 -5.17 -7.61 -4.05
CA GLY A 262 -4.82 -6.28 -3.52
C GLY A 262 -4.70 -5.20 -4.62
N THR A 263 -4.15 -5.55 -5.77
CA THR A 263 -4.08 -4.61 -6.92
C THR A 263 -5.46 -4.35 -7.51
N ALA A 264 -6.35 -5.36 -7.53
CA ALA A 264 -7.73 -5.18 -7.95
C ALA A 264 -8.51 -4.29 -6.98
N GLU A 265 -8.29 -4.43 -5.67
CA GLU A 265 -8.83 -3.54 -4.63
C GLU A 265 -8.40 -2.09 -4.86
N GLU A 266 -7.10 -1.84 -5.00
CA GLU A 266 -6.54 -0.51 -5.26
C GLU A 266 -7.11 0.10 -6.55
N PHE A 267 -7.25 -0.70 -7.62
CA PHE A 267 -7.80 -0.23 -8.89
C PHE A 267 -9.29 0.11 -8.81
N LEU A 268 -10.09 -0.73 -8.15
CA LEU A 268 -11.52 -0.48 -7.95
C LEU A 268 -11.78 0.71 -7.03
N TYR A 269 -10.93 0.91 -6.02
CA TYR A 269 -10.94 2.11 -5.19
C TYR A 269 -10.76 3.37 -6.05
N LEU A 270 -9.73 3.38 -6.90
CA LEU A 270 -9.44 4.51 -7.78
C LEU A 270 -10.56 4.77 -8.79
N LEU A 271 -11.03 3.74 -9.49
CA LEU A 271 -12.12 3.90 -10.47
C LEU A 271 -13.39 4.41 -9.82
N GLY A 272 -13.75 3.88 -8.64
CA GLY A 272 -14.92 4.34 -7.90
C GLY A 272 -14.87 5.84 -7.59
N ILE A 273 -13.71 6.33 -7.17
CA ILE A 273 -13.48 7.77 -6.95
C ILE A 273 -13.56 8.55 -8.25
N LEU A 274 -12.84 8.15 -9.31
CA LEU A 274 -12.79 8.92 -10.55
C LEU A 274 -14.14 8.98 -11.28
N MET A 275 -15.01 7.99 -11.09
CA MET A 275 -16.38 7.96 -11.63
C MET A 275 -17.36 8.82 -10.84
N HIS A 276 -16.98 9.37 -9.68
CA HIS A 276 -17.85 10.25 -8.92
C HIS A 276 -18.15 11.52 -9.75
N PRO A 277 -19.41 11.99 -9.83
CA PRO A 277 -19.78 13.15 -10.66
C PRO A 277 -18.92 14.41 -10.41
N ASP A 278 -18.62 14.70 -9.14
CA ASP A 278 -17.81 15.87 -8.76
C ASP A 278 -16.34 15.78 -9.19
N ASN A 279 -15.87 14.61 -9.63
CA ASN A 279 -14.50 14.40 -10.12
C ASN A 279 -14.39 14.42 -11.65
N HIS A 280 -15.49 14.64 -12.38
CA HIS A 280 -15.51 14.58 -13.85
C HIS A 280 -14.44 15.44 -14.52
N ASP A 281 -14.20 16.65 -13.99
CA ASP A 281 -13.25 17.62 -14.56
C ASP A 281 -11.81 17.47 -13.99
N LEU A 282 -11.59 16.54 -13.06
CA LEU A 282 -10.31 16.39 -12.38
C LEU A 282 -9.33 15.57 -13.25
N PRO A 283 -8.22 16.15 -13.73
CA PRO A 283 -7.23 15.38 -14.47
C PRO A 283 -6.50 14.45 -13.50
N PHE A 284 -6.49 13.16 -13.82
CA PHE A 284 -5.79 12.15 -13.03
C PHE A 284 -5.27 11.05 -13.97
N PRO A 285 -4.00 11.11 -14.42
CA PRO A 285 -3.48 10.15 -15.38
C PRO A 285 -3.34 8.76 -14.75
N VAL A 286 -3.97 7.77 -15.38
CA VAL A 286 -3.92 6.36 -14.98
C VAL A 286 -3.49 5.49 -16.15
N VAL A 287 -2.45 4.67 -15.95
CA VAL A 287 -1.94 3.75 -16.96
C VAL A 287 -1.92 2.32 -16.42
N LEU A 288 -2.58 1.41 -17.13
CA LEU A 288 -2.40 -0.02 -16.96
C LEU A 288 -1.30 -0.49 -17.91
N THR A 289 -0.29 -1.20 -17.40
CA THR A 289 0.86 -1.58 -18.23
C THR A 289 1.53 -2.87 -17.78
N GLY A 290 2.10 -3.60 -18.74
CA GLY A 290 2.84 -4.83 -18.49
C GLY A 290 3.66 -5.23 -19.71
N PRO A 291 4.53 -6.26 -19.57
CA PRO A 291 5.20 -6.85 -20.72
C PRO A 291 4.17 -7.47 -21.69
N ARG A 292 4.60 -7.82 -22.89
CA ARG A 292 3.74 -8.48 -23.91
C ARG A 292 3.02 -9.71 -23.36
N SER A 293 3.69 -10.51 -22.53
CA SER A 293 3.12 -11.71 -21.91
C SER A 293 1.95 -11.43 -20.95
N ALA A 294 1.83 -10.20 -20.43
CA ALA A 294 0.75 -9.80 -19.53
C ALA A 294 -0.46 -9.19 -20.26
N GLU A 295 -0.41 -9.04 -21.59
CA GLU A 295 -1.50 -8.48 -22.39
C GLU A 295 -2.84 -9.20 -22.18
N PRO A 296 -2.93 -10.54 -22.16
CA PRO A 296 -4.19 -11.24 -21.89
C PRO A 296 -4.77 -10.92 -20.51
N PHE A 297 -3.92 -10.79 -19.49
CA PHE A 297 -4.35 -10.42 -18.14
C PHE A 297 -4.93 -9.01 -18.09
N LEU A 298 -4.27 -8.04 -18.73
CA LEU A 298 -4.73 -6.66 -18.75
C LEU A 298 -6.03 -6.50 -19.54
N LEU A 299 -6.19 -7.24 -20.64
CA LEU A 299 -7.45 -7.28 -21.39
C LEU A 299 -8.58 -7.94 -20.59
N GLN A 300 -8.29 -8.97 -19.80
CA GLN A 300 -9.27 -9.58 -18.92
C GLN A 300 -9.73 -8.61 -17.82
N LEU A 301 -8.79 -7.86 -17.22
CA LEU A 301 -9.11 -6.82 -16.24
C LEU A 301 -9.95 -5.70 -16.87
N HIS A 302 -9.60 -5.27 -18.08
CA HIS A 302 -10.37 -4.29 -18.85
C HIS A 302 -11.80 -4.78 -19.14
N ALA A 303 -11.96 -6.04 -19.56
CA ALA A 303 -13.25 -6.65 -19.81
C ALA A 303 -14.09 -6.78 -18.52
N PHE A 304 -13.46 -7.11 -17.39
CA PHE A 304 -14.12 -7.12 -16.08
C PHE A 304 -14.67 -5.73 -15.71
N VAL A 305 -13.87 -4.68 -15.87
CA VAL A 305 -14.31 -3.29 -15.63
C VAL A 305 -15.49 -2.93 -16.54
N GLY A 306 -15.41 -3.23 -17.84
CA GLY A 306 -16.50 -2.94 -18.77
C GLY A 306 -17.79 -3.71 -18.45
N ALA A 307 -17.68 -4.98 -18.02
CA ALA A 307 -18.81 -5.81 -17.68
C ALA A 307 -19.50 -5.40 -16.36
N THR A 308 -18.76 -4.82 -15.42
CA THR A 308 -19.26 -4.49 -14.08
C THR A 308 -19.55 -3.01 -13.91
N LEU A 309 -18.60 -2.13 -14.24
CA LEU A 309 -18.67 -0.68 -14.03
C LEU A 309 -19.03 0.10 -15.31
N GLY A 310 -18.99 -0.56 -16.47
CA GLY A 310 -19.37 0.01 -17.77
C GLY A 310 -18.23 0.73 -18.51
N GLU A 311 -18.50 1.13 -19.75
CA GLU A 311 -17.52 1.80 -20.63
C GLU A 311 -17.04 3.15 -20.08
N ALA A 312 -17.88 3.85 -19.30
CA ALA A 312 -17.48 5.11 -18.66
C ALA A 312 -16.28 4.90 -17.73
N ALA A 313 -16.27 3.82 -16.96
CA ALA A 313 -15.13 3.44 -16.11
C ALA A 313 -13.85 3.22 -16.93
N GLN A 314 -13.98 2.63 -18.12
CA GLN A 314 -12.85 2.32 -18.99
C GLN A 314 -12.17 3.57 -19.58
N ARG A 315 -12.83 4.74 -19.57
CA ARG A 315 -12.27 6.01 -20.06
C ARG A 315 -11.30 6.66 -19.08
N HIS A 316 -11.29 6.23 -17.82
CA HIS A 316 -10.43 6.80 -16.78
C HIS A 316 -8.99 6.26 -16.80
N TYR A 317 -8.65 5.34 -17.70
CA TYR A 317 -7.30 4.79 -17.81
C TYR A 317 -6.92 4.45 -19.25
N GLN A 318 -5.60 4.39 -19.50
CA GLN A 318 -5.04 3.91 -20.76
C GLN A 318 -4.29 2.59 -20.54
N ILE A 319 -4.40 1.64 -21.48
CA ILE A 319 -3.59 0.42 -21.49
C ILE A 319 -2.39 0.63 -22.42
N ILE A 320 -1.17 0.47 -21.90
CA ILE A 320 0.08 0.57 -22.66
C ILE A 320 0.86 -0.73 -22.49
N ILE A 321 1.01 -1.51 -23.56
CA ILE A 321 1.66 -2.83 -23.53
C ILE A 321 3.10 -2.73 -24.04
N ASP A 322 4.04 -3.24 -23.25
CA ASP A 322 5.44 -3.45 -23.64
C ASP A 322 6.19 -2.17 -24.11
N ASP A 323 5.78 -0.99 -23.64
CA ASP A 323 6.45 0.28 -23.93
C ASP A 323 6.69 1.12 -22.66
N PRO A 324 7.77 0.83 -21.92
CA PRO A 324 8.09 1.57 -20.69
C PRO A 324 8.32 3.07 -20.92
N ALA A 325 8.83 3.45 -22.09
CA ALA A 325 9.13 4.84 -22.40
C ALA A 325 7.85 5.64 -22.65
N GLU A 326 6.86 5.02 -23.32
CA GLU A 326 5.54 5.60 -23.53
C GLU A 326 4.76 5.75 -22.23
N VAL A 327 4.78 4.75 -21.35
CA VAL A 327 4.20 4.87 -20.00
C VAL A 327 4.72 6.12 -19.28
N ALA A 328 6.04 6.32 -19.29
CA ALA A 328 6.64 7.46 -18.62
C ALA A 328 6.39 8.79 -19.35
N ARG A 329 6.26 8.80 -20.69
CA ARG A 329 5.83 9.99 -21.46
C ARG A 329 4.39 10.39 -21.12
N HIS A 330 3.48 9.43 -21.08
CA HIS A 330 2.09 9.66 -20.72
C HIS A 330 1.96 10.24 -19.30
N MET A 331 2.71 9.70 -18.33
CA MET A 331 2.77 10.29 -16.98
C MET A 331 3.28 11.72 -16.98
N VAL A 332 4.35 12.03 -17.72
CA VAL A 332 4.86 13.41 -17.79
C VAL A 332 3.83 14.38 -18.34
N GLU A 333 3.09 14.00 -19.38
CA GLU A 333 2.06 14.87 -19.95
C GLU A 333 0.89 15.06 -18.99
N GLY A 334 0.33 13.98 -18.44
CA GLY A 334 -0.75 14.08 -17.47
C GLY A 334 -0.38 14.86 -16.22
N LEU A 335 0.87 14.76 -15.73
CA LEU A 335 1.34 15.56 -14.59
C LEU A 335 1.41 17.06 -14.91
N LYS A 336 1.60 17.47 -16.17
CA LYS A 336 1.48 18.88 -16.56
C LYS A 336 0.04 19.36 -16.49
N GLU A 337 -0.91 18.53 -16.91
CA GLU A 337 -2.34 18.83 -16.80
C GLU A 337 -2.77 18.95 -15.33
N VAL A 338 -2.33 18.02 -14.47
CA VAL A 338 -2.53 18.09 -13.02
C VAL A 338 -1.95 19.39 -12.45
N LYS A 339 -0.72 19.74 -12.82
CA LYS A 339 -0.10 21.00 -12.38
C LYS A 339 -0.93 22.21 -12.78
N GLN A 340 -1.39 22.26 -14.03
CA GLN A 340 -2.17 23.38 -14.55
C GLN A 340 -3.52 23.49 -13.83
N PHE A 341 -4.24 22.38 -13.70
CA PHE A 341 -5.53 22.32 -13.00
C PHE A 341 -5.42 22.79 -11.55
N ARG A 342 -4.43 22.28 -10.80
CA ARG A 342 -4.23 22.66 -9.39
C ARG A 342 -3.89 24.15 -9.25
N ARG A 343 -3.13 24.73 -10.19
CA ARG A 343 -2.86 26.17 -10.23
C ARG A 343 -4.13 26.99 -10.47
N GLU A 344 -4.92 26.62 -11.47
CA GLU A 344 -6.15 27.33 -11.84
C GLU A 344 -7.20 27.28 -10.74
N ARG A 345 -7.25 26.17 -9.99
CA ARG A 345 -8.20 25.97 -8.89
C ARG A 345 -7.66 26.34 -7.51
N ASN A 346 -6.43 26.86 -7.41
CA ASN A 346 -5.74 27.19 -6.16
C ASN A 346 -5.65 26.02 -5.16
N ASP A 347 -5.48 24.80 -5.65
CA ASP A 347 -5.29 23.60 -4.83
C ASP A 347 -3.78 23.30 -4.63
N ALA A 348 -3.46 22.59 -3.56
CA ALA A 348 -2.09 22.20 -3.25
C ALA A 348 -1.56 21.18 -4.27
N PHE A 349 -0.27 21.27 -4.59
CA PHE A 349 0.40 20.21 -5.36
C PHE A 349 0.63 18.97 -4.50
N HIS A 350 1.07 19.15 -3.26
CA HIS A 350 1.49 18.04 -2.40
C HIS A 350 0.34 17.21 -1.80
N PHE A 351 -0.91 17.65 -1.96
CA PHE A 351 -2.10 16.96 -1.48
C PHE A 351 -3.32 17.39 -2.31
N ASN A 352 -4.06 16.44 -2.88
CA ASN A 352 -5.23 16.70 -3.73
C ASN A 352 -6.49 16.94 -2.90
N TRP A 353 -6.76 18.18 -2.47
CA TRP A 353 -7.95 18.46 -1.67
C TRP A 353 -9.23 18.43 -2.50
N LEU A 354 -9.16 18.79 -3.79
CA LEU A 354 -10.32 18.86 -4.67
C LEU A 354 -10.87 17.49 -5.07
N LEU A 355 -10.14 16.40 -4.82
CA LEU A 355 -10.64 15.04 -5.07
C LEU A 355 -11.79 14.74 -4.12
N LYS A 356 -12.99 14.52 -4.67
CA LYS A 356 -14.14 14.06 -3.90
C LYS A 356 -14.00 12.56 -3.65
N ILE A 357 -13.99 12.16 -2.39
CA ILE A 357 -14.01 10.75 -1.97
C ILE A 357 -15.25 10.57 -1.11
N ASP A 358 -16.09 9.59 -1.46
CA ASP A 358 -17.26 9.27 -0.65
C ASP A 358 -16.92 8.41 0.55
N GLU A 359 -17.73 8.53 1.60
CA GLU A 359 -17.56 7.81 2.87
C GLU A 359 -17.50 6.30 2.70
N GLY A 360 -18.17 5.76 1.67
CA GLY A 360 -18.09 4.34 1.30
C GLY A 360 -16.67 3.85 0.98
N PHE A 361 -15.78 4.75 0.60
CA PHE A 361 -14.35 4.50 0.37
C PHE A 361 -13.47 4.81 1.60
N GLN A 362 -13.95 5.58 2.57
CA GLN A 362 -13.14 6.05 3.70
C GLN A 362 -13.32 5.24 4.99
N HIS A 363 -14.53 4.73 5.24
CA HIS A 363 -14.78 3.95 6.45
C HIS A 363 -14.12 2.56 6.38
N PRO A 364 -13.43 2.13 7.46
CA PRO A 364 -12.85 0.81 7.55
C PRO A 364 -13.86 -0.31 7.34
N PHE A 365 -13.49 -1.32 6.57
CA PHE A 365 -14.29 -2.53 6.38
C PHE A 365 -13.72 -3.70 7.18
N ASP A 366 -14.50 -4.26 8.11
CA ASP A 366 -14.12 -5.50 8.83
C ASP A 366 -14.63 -6.74 8.06
N PRO A 367 -13.76 -7.58 7.48
CA PRO A 367 -14.18 -8.69 6.63
C PRO A 367 -14.59 -9.91 7.46
N THR A 368 -15.73 -9.84 8.12
CA THR A 368 -16.39 -11.00 8.74
C THR A 368 -17.22 -11.76 7.70
N HIS A 369 -17.56 -13.02 7.96
CA HIS A 369 -18.44 -13.80 7.06
C HIS A 369 -19.80 -13.14 6.84
N ALA A 370 -20.35 -12.48 7.87
CA ALA A 370 -21.59 -11.73 7.77
C ALA A 370 -21.43 -10.52 6.83
N ASN A 371 -20.45 -9.66 7.10
CA ASN A 371 -20.21 -8.46 6.30
C ASN A 371 -19.89 -8.78 4.83
N MET A 372 -19.13 -9.86 4.58
CA MET A 372 -18.82 -10.32 3.22
C MET A 372 -20.05 -10.83 2.48
N ALA A 373 -20.98 -11.50 3.17
CA ALA A 373 -22.21 -12.01 2.57
C ALA A 373 -23.27 -10.91 2.33
N GLU A 374 -23.19 -9.79 3.05
CA GLU A 374 -24.11 -8.64 2.95
C GLU A 374 -23.68 -7.59 1.92
N LEU A 375 -22.51 -7.77 1.27
CA LEU A 375 -22.04 -6.83 0.24
C LEU A 375 -23.07 -6.67 -0.89
N ALA A 376 -23.40 -5.42 -1.19
CA ALA A 376 -24.35 -5.09 -2.24
C ALA A 376 -23.69 -5.18 -3.62
N LEU A 377 -23.57 -6.39 -4.16
CA LEU A 377 -23.02 -6.66 -5.48
C LEU A 377 -24.14 -6.76 -6.52
N ARG A 378 -24.79 -5.61 -6.79
CA ARG A 378 -25.96 -5.49 -7.67
C ARG A 378 -25.68 -4.57 -8.85
N ARG A 379 -26.21 -4.90 -10.02
CA ARG A 379 -25.97 -4.14 -11.26
C ARG A 379 -26.69 -2.78 -11.27
N GLU A 380 -27.80 -2.65 -10.55
CA GLU A 380 -28.62 -1.44 -10.51
C GLU A 380 -27.99 -0.31 -9.69
N LEU A 381 -26.95 -0.60 -8.90
CA LEU A 381 -26.22 0.43 -8.17
C LEU A 381 -25.50 1.38 -9.13
N PRO A 382 -25.35 2.67 -8.76
CA PRO A 382 -24.44 3.56 -9.45
C PRO A 382 -23.03 2.93 -9.56
N PRO A 383 -22.32 3.05 -10.69
CA PRO A 383 -21.03 2.37 -10.87
C PRO A 383 -19.99 2.67 -9.80
N HIS A 384 -19.94 3.91 -9.27
CA HIS A 384 -19.03 4.26 -8.18
C HIS A 384 -19.40 3.55 -6.86
N GLU A 385 -20.69 3.36 -6.56
CA GLU A 385 -21.12 2.59 -5.38
C GLU A 385 -20.87 1.08 -5.54
N LEU A 386 -21.07 0.53 -6.75
CA LEU A 386 -20.72 -0.86 -7.05
C LEU A 386 -19.21 -1.08 -6.91
N ALA A 387 -18.39 -0.14 -7.37
CA ALA A 387 -16.94 -0.17 -7.19
C ALA A 387 -16.54 -0.18 -5.71
N ALA A 388 -17.22 0.58 -4.84
CA ALA A 388 -16.98 0.56 -3.40
C ALA A 388 -17.24 -0.83 -2.77
N ASN A 389 -18.29 -1.53 -3.21
CA ASN A 389 -18.61 -2.87 -2.72
C ASN A 389 -17.65 -3.94 -3.27
N LEU A 390 -17.29 -3.85 -4.56
CA LEU A 390 -16.27 -4.73 -5.15
C LEU A 390 -14.91 -4.54 -4.47
N ARG A 391 -14.53 -3.29 -4.15
CA ARG A 391 -13.33 -2.96 -3.37
C ARG A 391 -13.33 -3.71 -2.04
N ARG A 392 -14.42 -3.66 -1.27
CA ARG A 392 -14.57 -4.39 0.00
C ARG A 392 -14.47 -5.91 -0.17
N ALA A 393 -15.06 -6.46 -1.23
CA ALA A 393 -14.95 -7.89 -1.54
C ALA A 393 -13.47 -8.30 -1.74
N PHE A 394 -12.71 -7.55 -2.52
CA PHE A 394 -11.27 -7.81 -2.70
C PHE A 394 -10.47 -7.60 -1.41
N SER A 395 -10.82 -6.58 -0.62
CA SER A 395 -10.22 -6.34 0.70
C SER A 395 -10.39 -7.54 1.64
N GLY A 396 -11.59 -8.14 1.65
CA GLY A 396 -11.85 -9.37 2.40
C GLY A 396 -11.03 -10.57 1.91
N ILE A 397 -10.89 -10.72 0.59
CA ILE A 397 -10.03 -11.78 0.01
C ILE A 397 -8.56 -11.59 0.41
N VAL A 398 -8.04 -10.35 0.36
CA VAL A 398 -6.70 -10.03 0.86
C VAL A 398 -6.57 -10.38 2.33
N ALA A 399 -7.54 -9.96 3.16
CA ALA A 399 -7.53 -10.26 4.59
C ALA A 399 -7.50 -11.76 4.88
N GLY A 400 -8.35 -12.55 4.22
CA GLY A 400 -8.40 -14.00 4.36
C GLY A 400 -7.14 -14.73 3.87
N ASN A 401 -6.38 -14.12 2.94
CA ASN A 401 -5.16 -14.72 2.39
C ASN A 401 -3.90 -14.44 3.23
N VAL A 402 -3.74 -13.20 3.73
CA VAL A 402 -2.44 -12.76 4.26
C VAL A 402 -2.47 -12.12 5.65
N LYS A 403 -3.64 -11.67 6.15
CA LYS A 403 -3.76 -11.02 7.47
C LYS A 403 -4.10 -12.05 8.55
N ASP A 404 -3.43 -11.99 9.71
CA ASP A 404 -3.60 -12.97 10.80
C ASP A 404 -5.07 -13.15 11.24
N LYS A 405 -5.80 -12.05 11.47
CA LYS A 405 -7.23 -12.09 11.82
C LYS A 405 -8.07 -12.79 10.74
N GLY A 406 -7.85 -12.45 9.47
CA GLY A 406 -8.60 -13.02 8.35
C GLY A 406 -8.30 -14.51 8.16
N ILE A 407 -7.03 -14.90 8.20
CA ILE A 407 -6.62 -16.32 8.11
C ILE A 407 -7.30 -17.16 9.20
N ARG A 408 -7.34 -16.67 10.45
CA ARG A 408 -8.00 -17.37 11.55
C ARG A 408 -9.51 -17.52 11.34
N LEU A 409 -10.19 -16.49 10.85
CA LEU A 409 -11.62 -16.57 10.54
C LEU A 409 -11.91 -17.62 9.46
N ILE A 410 -11.03 -17.75 8.46
CA ILE A 410 -11.15 -18.77 7.41
C ILE A 410 -10.87 -20.17 7.97
N GLU A 411 -9.87 -20.32 8.84
CA GLU A 411 -9.57 -21.59 9.54
C GLU A 411 -10.76 -22.05 10.42
N GLU A 412 -11.46 -21.12 11.06
CA GLU A 412 -12.56 -21.41 12.00
C GLU A 412 -13.92 -21.64 11.32
N HIS A 413 -14.26 -20.82 10.32
CA HIS A 413 -15.62 -20.79 9.74
C HIS A 413 -15.66 -21.21 8.27
N GLY A 414 -14.52 -21.51 7.65
CA GLY A 414 -14.42 -21.80 6.21
C GLY A 414 -14.38 -20.55 5.33
N PRO A 415 -14.50 -20.71 3.99
CA PRO A 415 -14.36 -19.60 3.05
C PRO A 415 -15.50 -18.58 3.14
N TYR A 416 -15.19 -17.31 2.84
CA TYR A 416 -16.20 -16.26 2.68
C TYR A 416 -17.18 -16.60 1.56
N GLN A 417 -18.47 -16.35 1.78
CA GLN A 417 -19.50 -16.55 0.77
C GLN A 417 -19.82 -15.21 0.11
N ILE A 418 -19.44 -15.04 -1.15
CA ILE A 418 -19.67 -13.81 -1.92
C ILE A 418 -20.96 -13.99 -2.74
N ARG A 419 -21.97 -13.17 -2.44
CA ARG A 419 -23.32 -13.23 -3.01
C ARG A 419 -23.65 -11.93 -3.75
N GLY A 420 -24.57 -12.00 -4.72
CA GLY A 420 -24.91 -10.86 -5.58
C GLY A 420 -25.54 -11.32 -6.89
N ASP A 421 -25.69 -10.38 -7.82
CA ASP A 421 -26.26 -10.64 -9.14
C ASP A 421 -25.29 -11.44 -10.01
N SER A 422 -25.80 -12.40 -10.79
CA SER A 422 -24.98 -13.20 -11.71
C SER A 422 -24.21 -12.32 -12.71
N ALA A 423 -24.79 -11.21 -13.16
CA ALA A 423 -24.15 -10.26 -14.06
C ALA A 423 -22.88 -9.60 -13.48
N VAL A 424 -22.75 -9.54 -12.15
CA VAL A 424 -21.56 -9.04 -11.44
C VAL A 424 -20.65 -10.19 -11.01
N LEU A 425 -21.24 -11.27 -10.47
CA LEU A 425 -20.52 -12.40 -9.92
C LEU A 425 -19.82 -13.25 -10.98
N GLU A 426 -20.39 -13.41 -12.17
CA GLU A 426 -19.74 -14.18 -13.24
C GLU A 426 -18.43 -13.54 -13.72
N PRO A 427 -18.38 -12.22 -14.06
CA PRO A 427 -17.12 -11.54 -14.33
C PRO A 427 -16.13 -11.63 -13.16
N LEU A 428 -16.60 -11.45 -11.92
CA LEU A 428 -15.77 -11.53 -10.72
C LEU A 428 -15.14 -12.93 -10.56
N GLY A 429 -15.95 -13.99 -10.70
CA GLY A 429 -15.49 -15.37 -10.62
C GLY A 429 -14.44 -15.70 -11.67
N ARG A 430 -14.63 -15.26 -12.93
CA ARG A 430 -13.63 -15.43 -14.00
C ARG A 430 -12.32 -14.71 -13.70
N LEU A 431 -12.39 -13.49 -13.17
CA LEU A 431 -11.21 -12.71 -12.80
C LEU A 431 -10.43 -13.37 -11.67
N LEU A 432 -11.14 -13.79 -10.61
CA LEU A 432 -10.56 -14.48 -9.46
C LEU A 432 -9.92 -15.82 -9.85
N GLN A 433 -10.56 -16.60 -10.73
CA GLN A 433 -9.98 -17.84 -11.25
C GLN A 433 -8.66 -17.57 -12.01
N ALA A 434 -8.62 -16.54 -12.84
CA ALA A 434 -7.40 -16.17 -13.55
C ALA A 434 -6.26 -15.75 -12.61
N PHE A 435 -6.57 -15.10 -11.49
CA PHE A 435 -5.55 -14.79 -10.46
C PHE A 435 -4.96 -16.06 -9.83
N VAL A 436 -5.77 -17.10 -9.64
CA VAL A 436 -5.31 -18.40 -9.15
C VAL A 436 -4.44 -19.10 -10.18
N ASP A 437 -4.92 -19.20 -11.43
CA ASP A 437 -4.24 -19.90 -12.52
C ASP A 437 -2.89 -19.26 -12.86
N GLN A 438 -2.77 -17.94 -12.69
CA GLN A 438 -1.54 -17.18 -12.92
C GLN A 438 -0.67 -17.03 -11.67
N HIS A 439 -0.97 -17.75 -10.58
CA HIS A 439 -0.20 -17.75 -9.32
C HIS A 439 -0.03 -16.35 -8.68
N ARG A 440 -1.08 -15.52 -8.75
CA ARG A 440 -1.10 -14.14 -8.23
C ARG A 440 -1.67 -14.01 -6.81
N MET A 441 -2.24 -15.10 -6.27
CA MET A 441 -2.84 -15.13 -4.93
C MET A 441 -1.87 -15.49 -3.80
N LYS A 442 -0.71 -16.07 -4.14
CA LYS A 442 0.29 -16.56 -3.18
C LYS A 442 1.67 -16.63 -3.85
N LEU A 443 2.75 -16.46 -3.08
CA LEU A 443 4.11 -16.71 -3.54
C LEU A 443 4.31 -18.21 -3.87
N PRO A 444 5.18 -18.54 -4.84
CA PRO A 444 5.54 -19.92 -5.13
C PRO A 444 6.16 -20.61 -3.91
N GLY A 445 5.54 -21.68 -3.41
CA GLY A 445 5.97 -22.35 -2.17
C GLY A 445 5.63 -23.84 -2.08
N GLY A 446 5.27 -24.49 -3.20
CA GLY A 446 5.04 -25.94 -3.29
C GLY A 446 3.63 -26.42 -2.93
N ALA A 447 2.87 -25.68 -2.13
CA ALA A 447 1.45 -25.99 -1.85
C ALA A 447 0.52 -25.21 -2.78
N ALA A 448 -0.50 -25.89 -3.33
CA ALA A 448 -1.55 -25.25 -4.12
C ALA A 448 -2.29 -24.19 -3.29
N TYR A 449 -2.72 -23.10 -3.95
CA TYR A 449 -3.55 -22.08 -3.31
C TYR A 449 -4.96 -22.65 -3.05
N VAL A 450 -5.44 -22.49 -1.81
CA VAL A 450 -6.82 -22.82 -1.42
C VAL A 450 -7.56 -21.50 -1.28
N PRO A 451 -8.59 -21.22 -2.11
CA PRO A 451 -9.35 -19.98 -2.02
C PRO A 451 -9.97 -19.75 -0.65
N CYS A 452 -9.79 -18.55 -0.10
CA CYS A 452 -10.47 -18.09 1.13
C CYS A 452 -11.90 -17.62 0.87
N TYR A 453 -12.43 -17.83 -0.34
CA TYR A 453 -13.72 -17.33 -0.80
C TYR A 453 -14.42 -18.38 -1.67
N GLN A 454 -15.73 -18.24 -1.76
CA GLN A 454 -16.61 -18.96 -2.67
C GLN A 454 -17.58 -17.96 -3.29
N VAL A 455 -17.55 -17.84 -4.62
CA VAL A 455 -18.54 -17.05 -5.36
C VAL A 455 -19.80 -17.91 -5.50
N VAL A 456 -20.90 -17.45 -4.91
CA VAL A 456 -22.19 -18.14 -4.91
C VAL A 456 -22.99 -17.65 -6.12
N THR A 457 -22.77 -18.27 -7.27
CA THR A 457 -23.47 -17.98 -8.53
C THR A 457 -24.81 -18.69 -8.64
#